data_AF-A0A0H2UAP4-F1
#
_entry.id   AF-A0A0H2UAP4-F1
#
_cell.length_a   1.000
_cell.length_b   1.000
_cell.length_c   1.000
_cell.angle_alpha   90.00
_cell.angle_beta   90.00
_cell.angle_gamma   90.00
#
_symmetry.space_group_name_H-M   'P 1'
#
loop_
_entity.id
_entity.type
_entity.pdbx_description
1 polymer ?
#
loop_
_entity_poly.entity_id
_entity_poly.type
_entity_poly.pdbx_seq_one_letter_code
_entity_poly.pdbx_strand_id
1 'polypeptide(L)'
;MARKAACSTRPSTLLAQVVLLMASSVSALTLSDFQSIATATVPLGCILIYNTSPLSGCSQTDFTAGMGCASSCVHSLRRVQTTLQVVCSEASVPAGSVLR
;
A
#
# COMPACT_ATOMS: atom_id res chain seq x y z
N MET A 1 -24.71 -9.89 7.43
CA MET A 1 -24.33 -10.53 6.15
C MET A 1 -23.83 -9.46 5.20
N ALA A 2 -22.54 -9.48 4.86
CA ALA A 2 -21.87 -8.48 4.03
C ALA A 2 -22.21 -8.68 2.54
N ARG A 3 -22.62 -7.62 1.84
CA ARG A 3 -22.73 -7.62 0.38
C ARG A 3 -21.44 -7.02 -0.20
N LYS A 4 -20.57 -7.89 -0.73
CA LYS A 4 -19.48 -7.49 -1.62
C LYS A 4 -20.10 -6.91 -2.90
N ALA A 5 -19.96 -5.61 -3.12
CA ALA A 5 -20.13 -5.04 -4.45
C ALA A 5 -18.89 -5.41 -5.28
N ALA A 6 -18.94 -6.58 -5.91
CA ALA A 6 -18.05 -6.89 -7.02
C ALA A 6 -18.35 -5.87 -8.12
N CYS A 7 -17.34 -5.08 -8.52
CA CYS A 7 -17.45 -4.20 -9.68
C CYS A 7 -17.69 -5.10 -10.90
N SER A 8 -18.95 -5.16 -11.35
CA SER A 8 -19.43 -6.09 -12.37
C SER A 8 -19.35 -5.44 -13.75
N THR A 9 -18.28 -5.71 -14.48
CA THR A 9 -18.20 -5.37 -15.90
C THR A 9 -18.62 -6.59 -16.72
N ARG A 10 -19.89 -6.64 -17.14
CA ARG A 10 -20.33 -7.54 -18.22
C ARG A 10 -20.14 -6.81 -19.55
N PRO A 11 -19.22 -7.21 -20.43
CA PRO A 11 -19.19 -6.68 -21.77
C PRO A 11 -20.11 -7.52 -22.65
N SER A 12 -21.20 -6.94 -23.14
CA SER A 12 -22.02 -7.55 -24.19
C SER A 12 -22.16 -6.59 -25.37
N THR A 13 -21.70 -7.09 -26.51
CA THR A 13 -21.96 -6.69 -27.91
C THR A 13 -21.40 -5.37 -28.47
N LEU A 14 -20.43 -5.56 -29.38
CA LEU A 14 -20.28 -4.96 -30.72
C LEU A 14 -20.40 -3.43 -30.82
N LEU A 15 -19.26 -2.75 -30.82
CA LEU A 15 -18.85 -1.74 -31.81
C LEU A 15 -17.39 -1.38 -31.53
N ALA A 16 -16.54 -1.50 -32.55
CA ALA A 16 -15.11 -1.23 -32.47
C ALA A 16 -14.87 0.27 -32.24
N GLN A 17 -14.71 0.66 -30.99
CA GLN A 17 -14.10 1.94 -30.62
C GLN A 17 -12.71 1.64 -30.08
N VAL A 18 -11.69 2.08 -30.82
CA VAL A 18 -10.30 2.10 -30.37
C VAL A 18 -10.22 3.10 -29.21
N VAL A 19 -10.49 2.63 -28.00
CA VAL A 19 -10.22 3.36 -26.77
C VAL A 19 -8.72 3.22 -26.54
N LEU A 20 -7.95 4.29 -26.78
CA LEU A 20 -6.60 4.42 -26.23
C LEU A 20 -6.74 4.33 -24.71
N LEU A 21 -6.46 3.14 -24.14
CA LEU A 21 -6.22 3.03 -22.72
C LEU A 21 -4.90 3.76 -22.44
N MET A 22 -5.01 5.02 -22.01
CA MET A 22 -3.95 5.63 -21.23
C MET A 22 -3.80 4.78 -19.97
N ALA A 23 -2.84 3.85 -20.01
CA ALA A 23 -2.42 3.11 -18.83
C ALA A 23 -1.81 4.14 -17.87
N SER A 24 -2.63 4.67 -16.96
CA SER A 24 -2.14 5.42 -15.82
C SER A 24 -1.26 4.46 -15.03
N SER A 25 0.05 4.62 -15.15
CA SER A 25 1.01 3.91 -14.31
C SER A 25 0.80 4.38 -12.88
N VAL A 26 -0.05 3.68 -12.13
CA VAL A 26 -0.09 3.81 -10.68
C VAL A 26 1.26 3.31 -10.19
N SER A 27 2.13 4.24 -9.81
CA SER A 27 3.33 3.93 -9.06
C SER A 27 2.91 3.16 -7.80
N ALA A 28 3.57 2.04 -7.52
CA ALA A 28 3.31 1.30 -6.30
C ALA A 28 3.71 2.17 -5.10
N LEU A 29 2.73 2.46 -4.24
CA LEU A 29 2.95 3.24 -3.02
C LEU A 29 3.85 2.46 -2.07
N THR A 30 4.70 3.14 -1.32
CA THR A 30 5.49 2.60 -0.21
C THR A 30 5.20 3.39 1.06
N LEU A 31 5.69 2.94 2.21
CA LEU A 31 5.47 3.68 3.46
C LEU A 31 6.19 5.04 3.46
N SER A 32 7.28 5.17 2.69
CA SER A 32 8.01 6.43 2.55
C SER A 32 7.26 7.51 1.76
N ASP A 33 6.25 7.14 0.97
CA ASP A 33 5.38 8.10 0.30
C ASP A 33 4.48 8.87 1.30
N PHE A 34 4.27 8.32 2.49
CA PHE A 34 3.44 8.92 3.54
C PHE A 34 4.26 9.61 4.62
N GLN A 35 5.39 9.01 4.99
CA GLN A 35 6.26 9.55 6.03
C GLN A 35 7.69 9.09 5.77
N SER A 36 8.64 10.03 5.73
CA SER A 36 10.06 9.70 5.68
C SER A 36 10.57 9.28 7.06
N ILE A 37 11.46 8.28 7.09
CA ILE A 37 12.24 7.92 8.27
C ILE A 37 13.72 8.16 7.96
N ALA A 38 14.38 8.98 8.77
CA ALA A 38 15.81 9.25 8.66
C ALA A 38 16.36 9.54 10.05
N THR A 39 16.80 8.49 10.75
CA THR A 39 17.43 8.59 12.06
C THR A 39 18.65 7.69 12.13
N ALA A 40 19.72 8.16 12.79
CA ALA A 40 20.97 7.40 12.96
C ALA A 40 20.77 6.06 13.72
N THR A 41 19.64 5.90 14.39
CA THR A 41 19.25 4.72 15.16
C THR A 41 18.42 3.69 14.38
N VAL A 42 18.10 3.92 13.10
CA VAL A 42 17.38 2.93 12.29
C VAL A 42 18.37 2.17 11.38
N PRO A 43 18.41 0.83 11.46
CA PRO A 43 19.30 0.02 10.61
C PRO A 43 19.05 0.25 9.11
N LEU A 44 20.10 0.25 8.29
CA LEU A 44 20.02 0.40 6.83
C LEU A 44 19.04 -0.58 6.18
N GLY A 45 18.99 -1.84 6.65
CA GLY A 45 18.05 -2.84 6.16
C GLY A 45 16.58 -2.45 6.40
N CYS A 46 16.28 -1.86 7.55
CA CYS A 46 14.95 -1.35 7.87
C CYS A 46 14.56 -0.20 6.94
N ILE A 47 15.47 0.77 6.73
CA ILE A 47 15.26 1.90 5.82
C ILE A 47 14.98 1.40 4.40
N LEU A 48 15.75 0.42 3.93
CA LEU A 48 15.60 -0.13 2.58
C LEU A 48 14.21 -0.76 2.40
N ILE A 49 13.79 -1.64 3.32
CA ILE A 49 12.47 -2.28 3.25
C ILE A 49 11.35 -1.24 3.35
N TYR A 50 11.48 -0.26 4.24
CA TYR A 50 10.48 0.80 4.42
C TYR A 50 10.27 1.63 3.14
N ASN A 51 11.35 1.97 2.45
CA ASN A 51 11.31 2.80 1.24
C ASN A 51 10.92 2.04 -0.03
N THR A 52 11.16 0.73 -0.09
CA THR A 52 11.06 -0.05 -1.34
C THR A 52 9.96 -1.10 -1.34
N SER A 53 9.38 -1.46 -0.19
CA SER A 53 8.32 -2.46 -0.13
C SER A 53 7.01 -1.90 -0.68
N PRO A 54 6.47 -2.46 -1.78
CA PRO A 54 5.27 -1.95 -2.39
C PRO A 54 4.03 -2.33 -1.58
N LEU A 55 3.14 -1.36 -1.37
CA LEU A 55 1.80 -1.51 -0.82
C LEU A 55 0.84 -1.97 -1.91
N SER A 56 1.06 -3.19 -2.40
CA SER A 56 0.27 -3.78 -3.49
C SER A 56 -1.23 -3.78 -3.20
N GLY A 57 -2.02 -3.29 -4.14
CA GLY A 57 -3.47 -3.21 -4.00
C GLY A 57 -3.95 -2.10 -3.05
N CYS A 58 -3.07 -1.17 -2.69
CA CYS A 58 -3.43 0.14 -2.18
C CYS A 58 -3.49 1.18 -3.31
N SER A 59 -4.48 2.05 -3.22
CA SER A 59 -4.60 3.30 -3.96
C SER A 59 -4.41 4.47 -2.99
N GLN A 60 -4.05 5.64 -3.50
CA GLN A 60 -3.93 6.85 -2.69
C GLN A 60 -5.27 7.24 -2.03
N THR A 61 -6.39 6.86 -2.65
CA THR A 61 -7.74 7.01 -2.10
C THR A 61 -8.02 6.11 -0.90
N ASP A 62 -7.24 5.05 -0.68
CA ASP A 62 -7.37 4.21 0.53
C ASP A 62 -6.83 4.91 1.80
N PHE A 63 -6.16 6.06 1.64
CA PHE A 63 -5.56 6.84 2.72
C PHE A 63 -6.24 8.20 2.94
N THR A 64 -7.31 8.52 2.20
CA THR A 64 -8.09 9.74 2.40
C THR A 64 -9.23 9.52 3.39
N ALA A 65 -9.48 10.51 4.26
CA ALA A 65 -10.47 10.40 5.32
C ALA A 65 -11.87 10.08 4.77
N GLY A 66 -12.56 9.11 5.37
CA GLY A 66 -13.95 8.75 5.05
C GLY A 66 -14.14 7.61 4.04
N MET A 67 -13.08 7.15 3.38
CA MET A 67 -13.10 5.92 2.56
C MET A 67 -12.34 4.83 3.31
N GLY A 68 -13.02 3.75 3.69
CA GLY A 68 -12.36 2.62 4.33
C GLY A 68 -11.35 1.97 3.38
N CYS A 69 -10.25 1.45 3.92
CA CYS A 69 -9.22 0.79 3.11
C CYS A 69 -9.79 -0.44 2.37
N ALA A 70 -9.40 -0.59 1.09
CA ALA A 70 -9.59 -1.83 0.37
C ALA A 70 -8.96 -3.01 1.14
N SER A 71 -9.62 -4.18 1.14
CA SER A 71 -9.12 -5.35 1.86
C SER A 71 -7.73 -5.80 1.38
N SER A 72 -7.43 -5.60 0.09
CA SER A 72 -6.11 -5.82 -0.49
C SER A 72 -5.05 -4.92 0.16
N CYS A 73 -5.39 -3.64 0.35
CA CYS A 73 -4.49 -2.67 0.96
C CYS A 73 -4.18 -3.04 2.43
N VAL A 74 -5.21 -3.41 3.20
CA VAL A 74 -5.03 -3.87 4.60
C VAL A 74 -4.13 -5.10 4.67
N HIS A 75 -4.31 -6.06 3.77
CA HIS A 75 -3.46 -7.25 3.72
C HIS A 75 -2.00 -6.91 3.38
N SER A 76 -1.79 -5.97 2.46
CA SER A 76 -0.46 -5.51 2.08
C SER A 76 0.24 -4.79 3.23
N LEU A 77 -0.46 -3.86 3.89
CA LEU A 77 0.03 -3.13 5.06
C LEU A 77 0.48 -4.07 6.18
N ARG A 78 -0.32 -5.11 6.50
CA ARG A 78 0.07 -6.11 7.50
C ARG A 78 1.34 -6.87 7.12
N ARG A 79 1.49 -7.26 5.84
CA ARG A 79 2.69 -7.97 5.38
C ARG A 79 3.93 -7.08 5.53
N VAL A 80 3.86 -5.82 5.09
CA VAL A 80 4.97 -4.89 5.22
C VAL A 80 5.29 -4.63 6.70
N GLN A 81 4.28 -4.45 7.55
CA GLN A 81 4.47 -4.30 9.00
C GLN A 81 5.18 -5.50 9.63
N THR A 82 4.75 -6.73 9.33
CA THR A 82 5.43 -7.93 9.85
C THR A 82 6.88 -8.01 9.39
N THR A 83 7.18 -7.69 8.13
CA THR A 83 8.56 -7.63 7.65
C THR A 83 9.37 -6.58 8.39
N LEU A 84 8.81 -5.38 8.58
CA LEU A 84 9.47 -4.30 9.32
C LEU A 84 9.73 -4.67 10.77
N GLN A 85 8.80 -5.31 11.47
CA GLN A 85 9.01 -5.77 12.84
C GLN A 85 10.19 -6.75 12.97
N VAL A 86 10.49 -7.51 11.91
CA VAL A 86 11.66 -8.40 11.86
C VAL A 86 12.94 -7.62 11.52
N VAL A 87 12.92 -6.76 10.50
CA VAL A 87 14.15 -6.07 10.03
C VAL A 87 14.51 -4.82 10.83
N CYS A 88 13.55 -4.26 11.56
CA CYS A 88 13.68 -3.06 12.38
C CYS A 88 13.68 -3.38 13.88
N SER A 89 13.92 -4.64 14.29
CA SER A 89 13.82 -5.06 15.70
C SER A 89 14.70 -4.25 16.65
N GLU A 90 15.84 -3.78 16.16
CA GLU A 90 16.82 -2.98 16.90
C GLU A 90 16.55 -1.47 16.82
N ALA A 91 15.56 -1.04 16.03
CA ALA A 91 15.23 0.37 15.90
C ALA A 91 14.51 0.86 17.16
N SER A 92 15.05 1.88 17.82
CA SER A 92 14.40 2.54 18.95
C SER A 92 13.30 3.47 18.44
N VAL A 93 12.06 2.97 18.35
CA VAL A 93 10.89 3.70 17.82
C VAL A 93 9.79 3.84 18.90
N PRO A 94 9.08 4.98 18.99
CA PRO A 94 8.00 5.15 19.97
C PRO A 94 6.92 4.07 19.87
N ALA A 95 6.31 3.73 21.02
CA ALA A 95 5.17 2.82 21.05
C ALA A 95 4.02 3.37 20.19
N GLY A 96 3.44 2.51 19.34
CA GLY A 96 2.42 2.89 18.36
C GLY A 96 2.95 3.26 16.97
N SER A 97 4.27 3.22 16.77
CA SER A 97 4.86 3.31 15.42
C SER A 97 4.62 2.04 14.61
N VAL A 98 4.47 2.18 13.29
CA VAL A 98 4.37 1.07 12.32
C VAL A 98 5.60 0.15 12.36
N LEU A 99 6.72 0.64 12.90
CA LEU A 99 7.96 -0.11 13.06
C LEU A 99 8.01 -0.99 14.32
N ARG A 100 7.00 -0.94 15.19
CA ARG A 100 6.94 -1.71 16.45
C ARG A 100 5.67 -2.56 16.54
#